data_AF-A0A1W1YER1-F1
#
_entry.id   AF-A0A1W1YER1-F1
#
_cell.length_a   1.000
_cell.length_b   1.000
_cell.length_c   1.000
_cell.angle_alpha   90.00
_cell.angle_beta   90.00
_cell.angle_gamma   90.00
#
_symmetry.space_group_name_H-M   'P 1'
#
loop_
_entity.id
_entity.type
_entity.pdbx_description
1 polymer ?
#
loop_
_entity_poly.entity_id
_entity_poly.type
_entity_poly.pdbx_seq_one_letter_code
_entity_poly.pdbx_strand_id
1 'polypeptide(L)'
;MAKILCIMAGYDIGTDYELQGIQDSLYDMGFEGVQTKDIPMHFTLGTYDPEQEEELKERLVKISESTDEFDVEFNHVGLFRLPSNDVLFVAPEVSREMLSLKDNFLDSKDQFSWSPHTTMLIDHKDIISDALKVVMDNFHPIKGKVNVLHLYEFFPARHIMSRQLGKPELKIIDATSDMLSSFEAGQFDMNSWKGYIDTSVPGAKDICIKDMEQSFQASVVWEDDILPVVERVWKDTAACKHAIRSFHQVTEGLNDKINDRFGRTVDADVYLYLGLCNGAGWVTDINGKTTVLLGIEKILELDWCDEDSMNGLIIHELGHVYHSQYGDLYSEPKSQVQRFVHQLFTEGVAMVFEQEVLGDHEYFHQDRAGWKKWCEDNHDRLKKSFAEDLPKMTIDDQRYFGDWVNFDGHIDTGYYLGVSFIRYLMQDTSFDEIISYSMDRIYDEYSRWMQE
;
A
#
# COMPACT_ATOMS: atom_id res chain seq x y z
N MET A 1 -28.89 4.12 -18.17
CA MET A 1 -29.31 4.69 -16.87
C MET A 1 -28.56 6.00 -16.68
N ALA A 2 -29.07 6.92 -15.87
CA ALA A 2 -28.25 8.08 -15.47
C ALA A 2 -27.09 7.60 -14.59
N LYS A 3 -25.94 8.27 -14.69
CA LYS A 3 -24.81 8.03 -13.79
C LYS A 3 -25.22 8.30 -12.36
N ILE A 4 -24.74 7.49 -11.42
CA ILE A 4 -24.96 7.66 -9.99
C ILE A 4 -23.65 7.43 -9.24
N LEU A 5 -23.49 8.09 -8.12
CA LEU A 5 -22.46 7.76 -7.14
C LEU A 5 -23.06 6.83 -6.08
N CYS A 6 -22.27 5.89 -5.59
CA CYS A 6 -22.65 4.95 -4.55
C CYS A 6 -21.59 4.91 -3.47
N ILE A 7 -22.02 5.07 -2.22
CA ILE A 7 -21.20 4.77 -1.05
C ILE A 7 -21.51 3.35 -0.59
N MET A 8 -20.47 2.55 -0.44
CA MET A 8 -20.57 1.14 -0.07
C MET A 8 -19.65 0.87 1.11
N ALA A 9 -20.07 0.05 2.06
CA ALA A 9 -19.18 -0.48 3.09
C ALA A 9 -18.74 -1.89 2.68
N GLY A 10 -17.43 -2.07 2.55
CA GLY A 10 -16.80 -3.35 2.24
C GLY A 10 -16.31 -4.05 3.51
N TYR A 11 -15.79 -5.26 3.31
CA TYR A 11 -15.40 -6.15 4.38
C TYR A 11 -13.88 -6.38 4.42
N ASP A 12 -13.40 -6.96 5.52
CA ASP A 12 -12.03 -7.46 5.57
C ASP A 12 -11.78 -8.56 4.51
N ILE A 13 -10.50 -8.80 4.20
CA ILE A 13 -10.09 -9.70 3.11
C ILE A 13 -10.67 -11.12 3.30
N GLY A 14 -10.72 -11.60 4.54
CA GLY A 14 -11.24 -12.93 4.84
C GLY A 14 -12.74 -13.05 4.54
N THR A 15 -13.52 -12.07 4.97
CA THR A 15 -14.96 -12.00 4.75
C THR A 15 -15.29 -11.81 3.27
N ASP A 16 -14.55 -10.92 2.58
CA ASP A 16 -14.69 -10.68 1.15
C ASP A 16 -14.45 -11.97 0.36
N TYR A 17 -13.37 -12.70 0.68
CA TYR A 17 -13.04 -13.99 0.07
C TYR A 17 -14.13 -15.05 0.28
N GLU A 18 -14.67 -15.19 1.48
CA GLU A 18 -15.75 -16.15 1.76
C GLU A 18 -17.04 -15.83 0.99
N LEU A 19 -17.43 -14.55 0.95
CA LEU A 19 -18.62 -14.10 0.22
C LEU A 19 -18.43 -14.20 -1.30
N GLN A 20 -17.24 -13.84 -1.80
CA GLN A 20 -16.87 -13.99 -3.21
C GLN A 20 -16.89 -15.46 -3.64
N GLY A 21 -16.41 -16.38 -2.80
CA GLY A 21 -16.47 -17.82 -3.09
C GLY A 21 -17.90 -18.35 -3.30
N ILE A 22 -18.89 -17.78 -2.61
CA ILE A 22 -20.31 -18.11 -2.83
C ILE A 22 -20.77 -17.60 -4.20
N GLN A 23 -20.39 -16.38 -4.57
CA GLN A 23 -20.73 -15.80 -5.86
C GLN A 23 -20.01 -16.51 -7.03
N ASP A 24 -18.75 -16.89 -6.85
CA ASP A 24 -17.97 -17.64 -7.84
C ASP A 24 -18.59 -19.01 -8.11
N SER A 25 -19.12 -19.67 -7.06
CA SER A 25 -19.86 -20.92 -7.21
C SER A 25 -21.11 -20.78 -8.10
N LEU A 26 -21.74 -19.60 -8.13
CA LEU A 26 -22.83 -19.31 -9.06
C LEU A 26 -22.31 -19.17 -10.49
N TYR A 27 -21.21 -18.44 -10.68
CA TYR A 27 -20.60 -18.26 -11.99
C TYR A 27 -20.12 -19.58 -12.60
N ASP A 28 -19.52 -20.45 -11.80
CA ASP A 28 -19.07 -21.79 -12.21
C ASP A 28 -20.24 -22.68 -12.67
N MET A 29 -21.44 -22.45 -12.16
CA MET A 29 -22.67 -23.12 -12.57
C MET A 29 -23.38 -22.45 -13.75
N GLY A 30 -22.80 -21.37 -14.30
CA GLY A 30 -23.29 -20.66 -15.48
C GLY A 30 -24.32 -19.56 -15.20
N PHE A 31 -24.49 -19.14 -13.95
CA PHE A 31 -25.38 -18.03 -13.60
C PHE A 31 -24.67 -16.69 -13.83
N GLU A 32 -24.94 -15.98 -14.92
CA GLU A 32 -24.21 -14.74 -15.22
C GLU A 32 -24.68 -13.51 -14.44
N GLY A 33 -25.99 -13.36 -14.25
CA GLY A 33 -26.63 -12.20 -13.62
C GLY A 33 -26.49 -10.88 -14.38
N VAL A 34 -27.18 -9.85 -13.89
CA VAL A 34 -27.14 -8.47 -14.43
C VAL A 34 -26.56 -7.44 -13.46
N GLN A 35 -26.10 -7.87 -12.29
CA GLN A 35 -25.37 -7.02 -11.36
C GLN A 35 -24.04 -6.53 -11.96
N THR A 36 -23.50 -5.45 -11.41
CA THR A 36 -22.15 -5.02 -11.76
C THR A 36 -21.14 -6.04 -11.24
N LYS A 37 -20.16 -6.39 -12.07
CA LYS A 37 -19.10 -7.35 -11.77
C LYS A 37 -17.82 -6.63 -11.38
N ASP A 38 -16.86 -7.39 -10.85
CA ASP A 38 -15.50 -6.92 -10.55
C ASP A 38 -15.47 -5.72 -9.56
N ILE A 39 -16.34 -5.77 -8.56
CA ILE A 39 -16.36 -4.83 -7.42
C ILE A 39 -16.32 -5.62 -6.11
N PRO A 40 -15.72 -5.08 -5.03
CA PRO A 40 -15.64 -5.76 -3.73
C PRO A 40 -17.01 -6.16 -3.19
N MET A 41 -17.06 -7.19 -2.34
CA MET A 41 -18.27 -7.53 -1.60
C MET A 41 -18.60 -6.40 -0.62
N HIS A 42 -19.86 -6.00 -0.61
CA HIS A 42 -20.27 -4.81 0.14
C HIS A 42 -21.75 -4.82 0.49
N PHE A 43 -22.13 -3.90 1.37
CA PHE A 43 -23.51 -3.40 1.44
C PHE A 43 -23.55 -1.90 1.13
N THR A 44 -24.61 -1.48 0.43
CA THR A 44 -24.77 -0.07 0.03
C THR A 44 -25.22 0.78 1.22
N LEU A 45 -24.56 1.93 1.42
CA LEU A 45 -24.89 2.94 2.43
C LEU A 45 -25.72 4.09 1.85
N GLY A 46 -25.58 4.39 0.56
CA GLY A 46 -26.43 5.37 -0.12
C GLY A 46 -26.03 5.68 -1.55
N THR A 47 -26.99 6.21 -2.31
CA THR A 47 -26.79 6.69 -3.69
C THR A 47 -26.96 8.21 -3.82
N TYR A 48 -26.15 8.82 -4.69
CA TYR A 48 -26.00 10.28 -4.85
C TYR A 48 -25.86 10.70 -6.31
N ASP A 49 -26.02 12.00 -6.57
CA ASP A 49 -25.80 12.56 -7.90
C ASP A 49 -24.29 12.69 -8.22
N PRO A 50 -23.87 12.56 -9.49
CA PRO A 50 -22.48 12.74 -9.91
C PRO A 50 -21.84 14.07 -9.52
N GLU A 51 -22.63 15.15 -9.41
CA GLU A 51 -22.11 16.47 -9.02
C GLU A 51 -21.59 16.52 -7.57
N GLN A 52 -21.88 15.51 -6.74
CA GLN A 52 -21.48 15.44 -5.34
C GLN A 52 -20.14 14.72 -5.12
N GLU A 53 -19.39 14.36 -6.18
CA GLU A 53 -18.17 13.54 -6.06
C GLU A 53 -17.16 14.09 -5.06
N GLU A 54 -16.79 15.37 -5.17
CA GLU A 54 -15.78 15.99 -4.28
C GLU A 54 -16.29 16.10 -2.84
N GLU A 55 -17.55 16.49 -2.64
CA GLU A 55 -18.17 16.53 -1.30
C GLU A 55 -18.15 15.15 -0.65
N LEU A 56 -18.44 14.10 -1.41
CA LEU A 56 -18.46 12.72 -0.92
C LEU A 56 -17.06 12.19 -0.61
N LYS A 57 -16.03 12.56 -1.38
CA LYS A 57 -14.63 12.22 -1.06
C LYS A 57 -14.23 12.77 0.30
N GLU A 58 -14.43 14.07 0.53
CA GLU A 58 -14.14 14.73 1.81
C GLU A 58 -14.93 14.11 2.97
N ARG A 59 -16.21 13.81 2.72
CA ARG A 59 -17.08 13.18 3.72
C ARG A 59 -16.59 11.76 4.05
N LEU A 60 -16.17 10.97 3.06
CA LEU A 60 -15.67 9.61 3.25
C LEU A 60 -14.42 9.60 4.13
N VAL A 61 -13.47 10.51 3.87
CA VAL A 61 -12.25 10.70 4.67
C VAL A 61 -12.62 10.91 6.14
N LYS A 62 -13.45 11.92 6.42
CA LYS A 62 -13.85 12.27 7.79
C LYS A 62 -14.55 11.12 8.52
N ILE A 63 -15.47 10.41 7.85
CA ILE A 63 -16.21 9.30 8.45
C ILE A 63 -15.26 8.14 8.72
N SER A 64 -14.38 7.81 7.77
CA SER A 64 -13.43 6.70 7.90
C SER A 64 -12.50 6.86 9.10
N GLU A 65 -11.99 8.06 9.35
CA GLU A 65 -11.07 8.36 10.47
C GLU A 65 -11.78 8.46 11.83
N SER A 66 -13.11 8.61 11.84
CA SER A 66 -13.90 8.77 13.07
C SER A 66 -14.76 7.55 13.40
N THR A 67 -14.77 6.54 12.53
CA THR A 67 -15.53 5.31 12.71
C THR A 67 -14.55 4.16 12.79
N ASP A 68 -14.51 3.49 13.94
CA ASP A 68 -13.72 2.26 14.09
C ASP A 68 -14.29 1.13 13.21
N GLU A 69 -13.44 0.20 12.80
CA GLU A 69 -13.91 -1.08 12.25
C GLU A 69 -14.83 -1.81 13.25
N PHE A 70 -15.75 -2.61 12.73
CA PHE A 70 -16.70 -3.32 13.58
C PHE A 70 -17.06 -4.70 13.03
N ASP A 71 -17.44 -5.59 13.94
CA ASP A 71 -17.79 -6.97 13.61
C ASP A 71 -19.12 -7.02 12.84
N VAL A 72 -19.20 -7.93 11.88
CA VAL A 72 -20.42 -8.27 11.11
C VAL A 72 -20.59 -9.78 11.08
N GLU A 73 -21.85 -10.22 11.19
CA GLU A 73 -22.19 -11.64 11.05
C GLU A 73 -23.20 -11.82 9.91
N PHE A 74 -23.14 -12.94 9.22
CA PHE A 74 -24.09 -13.31 8.18
C PHE A 74 -24.75 -14.62 8.57
N ASN A 75 -26.05 -14.59 8.83
CA ASN A 75 -26.82 -15.77 9.24
C ASN A 75 -27.96 -16.11 8.27
N HIS A 76 -28.21 -15.26 7.28
CA HIS A 76 -29.41 -15.32 6.46
C HIS A 76 -29.10 -15.09 4.97
N VAL A 77 -29.75 -15.90 4.14
CA VAL A 77 -29.88 -15.67 2.70
C VAL A 77 -31.26 -15.08 2.44
N GLY A 78 -31.31 -14.00 1.67
CA GLY A 78 -32.51 -13.21 1.43
C GLY A 78 -32.83 -13.02 -0.05
N LEU A 79 -34.08 -12.62 -0.29
CA LEU A 79 -34.62 -12.32 -1.61
C LEU A 79 -35.49 -11.06 -1.56
N PHE A 80 -35.30 -10.13 -2.49
CA PHE A 80 -36.27 -9.05 -2.74
C PHE A 80 -36.48 -8.81 -4.24
N ARG A 81 -37.60 -8.16 -4.58
CA ARG A 81 -38.00 -7.96 -5.99
C ARG A 81 -37.73 -6.55 -6.46
N LEU A 82 -37.18 -6.43 -7.67
CA LEU A 82 -37.10 -5.22 -8.46
C LEU A 82 -38.20 -5.24 -9.55
N PRO A 83 -38.46 -4.12 -10.25
CA PRO A 83 -39.49 -4.07 -11.30
C PRO A 83 -39.33 -5.10 -12.43
N SER A 84 -38.11 -5.55 -12.71
CA SER A 84 -37.81 -6.46 -13.84
C SER A 84 -36.98 -7.69 -13.46
N ASN A 85 -36.40 -7.73 -12.26
CA ASN A 85 -35.51 -8.78 -11.77
C ASN A 85 -35.77 -9.04 -10.29
N ASP A 86 -35.22 -10.13 -9.76
CA ASP A 86 -35.14 -10.43 -8.34
C ASP A 86 -33.66 -10.37 -7.90
N VAL A 87 -33.43 -10.03 -6.63
CA VAL A 87 -32.10 -9.95 -6.02
C VAL A 87 -31.98 -11.07 -5.00
N LEU A 88 -30.98 -11.93 -5.18
CA LEU A 88 -30.51 -12.93 -4.22
C LEU A 88 -29.30 -12.37 -3.49
N PHE A 89 -29.34 -12.38 -2.16
CA PHE A 89 -28.31 -11.76 -1.34
C PHE A 89 -28.04 -12.54 -0.06
N VAL A 90 -26.87 -12.31 0.51
CA VAL A 90 -26.56 -12.68 1.90
C VAL A 90 -26.76 -11.44 2.76
N ALA A 91 -27.45 -11.60 3.90
CA ALA A 91 -27.83 -10.49 4.76
C ALA A 91 -26.85 -10.35 5.92
N PRO A 92 -26.14 -9.21 6.06
CA PRO A 92 -25.42 -8.92 7.29
C PRO A 92 -26.42 -8.61 8.41
N GLU A 93 -26.11 -9.08 9.62
CA GLU A 93 -26.84 -8.72 10.84
C GLU A 93 -26.68 -7.24 11.14
N VAL A 94 -27.80 -6.57 11.43
CA VAL A 94 -27.79 -5.13 11.71
C VAL A 94 -27.25 -4.88 13.11
N SER A 95 -26.06 -4.27 13.18
CA SER A 95 -25.43 -3.83 14.42
C SER A 95 -25.67 -2.35 14.70
N ARG A 96 -25.35 -1.89 15.92
CA ARG A 96 -25.46 -0.47 16.28
C ARG A 96 -24.44 0.37 15.51
N GLU A 97 -23.27 -0.19 15.32
CA GLU A 97 -22.13 0.38 14.60
C GLU A 97 -22.52 0.59 13.13
N MET A 98 -23.14 -0.41 12.51
CA MET A 98 -23.67 -0.31 11.14
C MET A 98 -24.72 0.80 11.00
N LEU A 99 -25.66 0.90 11.95
CA LEU A 99 -26.65 1.98 11.96
C LEU A 99 -26.01 3.36 12.13
N SER A 100 -25.04 3.47 13.04
CA SER A 100 -24.27 4.70 13.24
C SER A 100 -23.49 5.11 11.99
N LEU A 101 -22.96 4.14 11.25
CA LEU A 101 -22.29 4.39 9.97
C LEU A 101 -23.31 4.89 8.92
N LYS A 102 -24.46 4.23 8.80
CA LYS A 102 -25.55 4.62 7.89
C LYS A 102 -26.10 6.02 8.18
N ASP A 103 -26.13 6.44 9.43
CA ASP A 103 -26.62 7.77 9.85
C ASP A 103 -25.84 8.93 9.21
N ASN A 104 -24.60 8.70 8.76
CA ASN A 104 -23.81 9.69 8.04
C ASN A 104 -24.23 9.91 6.57
N PHE A 105 -25.16 9.08 6.08
CA PHE A 105 -25.58 9.01 4.68
C PHE A 105 -27.10 9.03 4.55
N LEU A 106 -27.81 9.69 5.48
CA LEU A 106 -29.28 9.79 5.48
C LEU A 106 -29.83 10.74 4.42
N ASP A 107 -28.97 11.56 3.83
CA ASP A 107 -29.26 12.41 2.68
C ASP A 107 -29.21 11.66 1.33
N SER A 108 -29.04 10.33 1.35
CA SER A 108 -29.08 9.50 0.15
C SER A 108 -30.42 9.57 -0.58
N LYS A 109 -30.39 9.38 -1.91
CA LYS A 109 -31.58 9.42 -2.79
C LYS A 109 -32.26 8.07 -2.96
N ASP A 110 -32.04 7.14 -2.03
CA ASP A 110 -32.53 5.77 -2.16
C ASP A 110 -34.07 5.75 -2.23
N GLN A 111 -34.62 5.11 -3.26
CA GLN A 111 -36.07 5.04 -3.49
C GLN A 111 -36.76 3.97 -2.62
N PHE A 112 -35.98 3.15 -1.91
CA PHE A 112 -36.45 2.02 -1.12
C PHE A 112 -36.08 2.20 0.35
N SER A 113 -36.83 1.55 1.25
CA SER A 113 -36.41 1.43 2.66
C SER A 113 -35.07 0.71 2.72
N TRP A 114 -34.07 1.35 3.32
CA TRP A 114 -32.73 0.78 3.41
C TRP A 114 -32.74 -0.55 4.18
N SER A 115 -32.13 -1.57 3.57
CA SER A 115 -31.88 -2.88 4.16
C SER A 115 -30.48 -3.28 3.73
N PRO A 116 -29.53 -3.47 4.66
CA PRO A 116 -28.18 -3.86 4.28
C PRO A 116 -28.22 -5.29 3.70
N HIS A 117 -27.51 -5.48 2.59
CA HIS A 117 -27.46 -6.74 1.88
C HIS A 117 -26.20 -6.80 1.02
N THR A 118 -25.62 -8.00 0.89
CA THR A 118 -24.53 -8.31 -0.02
C THR A 118 -25.08 -9.08 -1.20
N THR A 119 -25.10 -8.46 -2.38
CA THR A 119 -25.73 -9.04 -3.57
C THR A 119 -24.93 -10.23 -4.09
N MET A 120 -25.56 -11.39 -4.19
CA MET A 120 -24.97 -12.58 -4.82
C MET A 120 -25.32 -12.65 -6.30
N LEU A 121 -26.60 -12.41 -6.64
CA LEU A 121 -27.08 -12.47 -8.02
C LEU A 121 -28.30 -11.55 -8.22
N ILE A 122 -28.36 -10.86 -9.35
CA ILE A 122 -29.56 -10.17 -9.82
C ILE A 122 -29.95 -10.78 -11.15
N ASP A 123 -31.14 -11.36 -11.25
CA ASP A 123 -31.63 -11.97 -12.49
C ASP A 123 -33.16 -12.13 -12.49
N HIS A 124 -33.72 -12.67 -13.55
CA HIS A 124 -35.13 -13.05 -13.60
C HIS A 124 -35.46 -14.12 -12.55
N LYS A 125 -36.69 -14.06 -12.05
CA LYS A 125 -37.18 -14.90 -10.95
C LYS A 125 -36.90 -16.40 -11.13
N ASP A 126 -37.07 -16.94 -12.34
CA ASP A 126 -36.89 -18.37 -12.59
C ASP A 126 -35.41 -18.77 -12.42
N ILE A 127 -34.48 -17.91 -12.84
CA ILE A 127 -33.04 -18.09 -12.67
C ILE A 127 -32.65 -17.96 -11.19
N ILE A 128 -33.20 -16.96 -10.50
CA ILE A 128 -32.95 -16.75 -9.06
C ILE A 128 -33.42 -17.94 -8.23
N SER A 129 -34.52 -18.59 -8.62
CA SER A 129 -35.01 -19.80 -7.95
C SER A 129 -34.02 -20.96 -8.05
N ASP A 130 -33.35 -21.12 -9.19
CA ASP A 130 -32.34 -22.17 -9.38
C ASP A 130 -31.02 -21.81 -8.68
N ALA A 131 -30.61 -20.54 -8.77
CA ALA A 131 -29.41 -20.01 -8.11
C ALA A 131 -29.48 -20.10 -6.58
N LEU A 132 -30.67 -19.97 -5.98
CA LEU A 132 -30.86 -20.08 -4.53
C LEU A 132 -30.28 -21.39 -3.97
N LYS A 133 -30.43 -22.50 -4.70
CA LYS A 133 -29.90 -23.79 -4.25
C LYS A 133 -28.37 -23.76 -4.12
N VAL A 134 -27.70 -23.18 -5.11
CA VAL A 134 -26.23 -23.07 -5.11
C VAL A 134 -25.75 -22.20 -3.96
N VAL A 135 -26.41 -21.07 -3.71
CA VAL A 135 -26.08 -20.23 -2.54
C VAL A 135 -26.29 -21.01 -1.24
N MET A 136 -27.41 -21.72 -1.08
CA MET A 136 -27.70 -22.48 0.13
C MET A 136 -26.74 -23.67 0.36
N ASP A 137 -26.22 -24.29 -0.70
CA ASP A 137 -25.27 -25.41 -0.61
C ASP A 137 -23.86 -24.93 -0.18
N ASN A 138 -23.52 -23.66 -0.43
CA ASN A 138 -22.21 -23.06 -0.10
C ASN A 138 -22.25 -22.12 1.12
N PHE A 139 -23.42 -21.62 1.49
CA PHE A 139 -23.59 -20.71 2.61
C PHE A 139 -23.50 -21.44 3.96
N HIS A 140 -22.76 -20.82 4.86
CA HIS A 140 -22.67 -21.16 6.27
C HIS A 140 -22.63 -19.85 7.07
N PRO A 141 -22.85 -19.86 8.40
CA PRO A 141 -22.69 -18.65 9.19
C PRO A 141 -21.27 -18.09 9.08
N ILE A 142 -21.16 -16.84 8.62
CA ILE A 142 -19.88 -16.13 8.43
C ILE A 142 -19.74 -15.08 9.52
N LYS A 143 -18.54 -14.95 10.08
CA LYS A 143 -18.17 -13.85 10.99
C LYS A 143 -17.03 -13.08 10.36
N GLY A 144 -17.16 -11.76 10.36
CA GLY A 144 -16.26 -10.88 9.65
C GLY A 144 -16.18 -9.50 10.26
N LYS A 145 -15.51 -8.59 9.55
CA LYS A 145 -15.46 -7.17 9.88
C LYS A 145 -15.85 -6.30 8.71
N VAL A 146 -16.48 -5.17 9.02
CA VAL A 146 -16.57 -4.02 8.12
C VAL A 146 -15.39 -3.13 8.43
N ASN A 147 -14.48 -2.98 7.47
CA ASN A 147 -13.25 -2.22 7.67
C ASN A 147 -12.99 -1.18 6.58
N VAL A 148 -13.82 -1.08 5.54
CA VAL A 148 -13.53 -0.17 4.42
C VAL A 148 -14.81 0.50 3.89
N LEU A 149 -14.67 1.76 3.49
CA LEU A 149 -15.66 2.50 2.73
C LEU A 149 -15.19 2.67 1.29
N HIS A 150 -16.11 2.49 0.35
CA HIS A 150 -15.87 2.69 -1.07
C HIS A 150 -16.81 3.76 -1.63
N LEU A 151 -16.27 4.57 -2.54
CA LEU A 151 -17.03 5.46 -3.41
C LEU A 151 -16.83 5.01 -4.86
N TYR A 152 -17.94 4.71 -5.54
CA TYR A 152 -17.98 4.30 -6.94
C TYR A 152 -18.95 5.17 -7.74
N GLU A 153 -18.62 5.45 -9.00
CA GLU A 153 -19.60 5.85 -10.01
C GLU A 153 -20.12 4.58 -10.72
N PHE A 154 -21.42 4.52 -11.00
CA PHE A 154 -22.03 3.44 -11.77
C PHE A 154 -22.61 3.95 -13.10
N PHE A 155 -22.65 3.03 -14.08
CA PHE A 155 -23.09 3.22 -15.47
C PHE A 155 -22.20 4.15 -16.32
N PRO A 156 -20.92 3.79 -16.58
CA PRO A 156 -20.23 2.53 -16.21
C PRO A 156 -19.64 2.55 -14.80
N ALA A 157 -19.24 1.38 -14.31
CA ALA A 157 -18.55 1.26 -13.03
C ALA A 157 -17.16 1.92 -13.10
N ARG A 158 -16.89 2.85 -12.19
CA ARG A 158 -15.58 3.47 -11.98
C ARG A 158 -15.35 3.57 -10.48
N HIS A 159 -14.28 2.93 -10.01
CA HIS A 159 -13.77 3.16 -8.66
C HIS A 159 -13.29 4.61 -8.55
N ILE A 160 -13.67 5.29 -7.46
CA ILE A 160 -13.26 6.68 -7.21
C ILE A 160 -12.32 6.74 -6.01
N MET A 161 -12.68 6.08 -4.89
CA MET A 161 -11.89 6.10 -3.66
C MET A 161 -12.27 4.93 -2.75
N SER A 162 -11.29 4.40 -2.01
CA SER A 162 -11.51 3.51 -0.87
C SER A 162 -10.83 4.09 0.38
N ARG A 163 -11.41 3.91 1.57
CA ARG A 163 -10.85 4.37 2.85
C ARG A 163 -11.08 3.34 3.94
N GLN A 164 -10.00 2.90 4.60
CA GLN A 164 -10.11 2.02 5.76
C GLN A 164 -10.77 2.76 6.93
N LEU A 165 -11.62 2.06 7.67
CA LEU A 165 -12.22 2.50 8.91
C LEU A 165 -11.19 2.38 10.03
N GLY A 166 -11.24 3.32 10.97
CA GLY A 166 -10.30 3.44 12.07
C GLY A 166 -9.37 4.62 11.88
N LYS A 167 -8.76 5.06 12.98
CA LYS A 167 -7.72 6.08 12.92
C LYS A 167 -6.45 5.45 12.37
N PRO A 168 -5.77 6.10 11.41
CA PRO A 168 -4.45 5.68 11.00
C PRO A 168 -3.53 5.58 12.22
N GLU A 169 -2.90 4.41 12.41
CA GLU A 169 -1.97 4.17 13.51
C GLU A 169 -0.61 3.76 12.94
N LEU A 170 0.39 4.62 13.15
CA LEU A 170 1.79 4.27 12.92
C LEU A 170 2.35 3.57 14.16
N LYS A 171 2.55 2.27 14.08
CA LYS A 171 3.07 1.46 15.17
C LYS A 171 4.54 1.14 14.98
N ILE A 172 5.37 1.51 15.95
CA ILE A 172 6.81 1.27 15.91
C ILE A 172 7.16 0.05 16.77
N ILE A 173 7.87 -0.92 16.20
CA ILE A 173 8.14 -2.21 16.82
C ILE A 173 9.63 -2.55 16.70
N ASP A 174 10.30 -2.59 17.85
CA ASP A 174 11.65 -3.12 17.96
C ASP A 174 11.58 -4.64 18.18
N ALA A 175 11.82 -5.41 17.11
CA ALA A 175 11.85 -6.86 17.12
C ALA A 175 13.29 -7.41 17.27
N THR A 176 14.22 -6.63 17.84
CA THR A 176 15.63 -7.03 18.00
C THR A 176 15.94 -7.71 19.34
N SER A 177 15.01 -7.69 20.30
CA SER A 177 15.24 -8.19 21.67
C SER A 177 15.70 -9.66 21.71
N ASP A 178 15.10 -10.50 20.89
CA ASP A 178 15.35 -11.94 20.86
C ASP A 178 16.09 -12.40 19.60
N MET A 179 16.48 -11.50 18.71
CA MET A 179 17.10 -11.88 17.43
C MET A 179 18.39 -12.69 17.62
N LEU A 180 19.11 -12.46 18.73
CA LEU A 180 20.34 -13.17 19.07
C LEU A 180 20.11 -14.65 19.39
N SER A 181 18.86 -15.09 19.63
CA SER A 181 18.53 -16.52 19.74
C SER A 181 18.71 -17.26 18.42
N SER A 182 18.82 -16.53 17.29
CA SER A 182 19.09 -17.09 15.96
C SER A 182 20.54 -17.54 15.78
N PHE A 183 21.39 -17.40 16.80
CA PHE A 183 22.81 -17.73 16.72
C PHE A 183 23.19 -18.79 17.76
N GLU A 184 23.83 -19.86 17.31
CA GLU A 184 24.41 -20.89 18.17
C GLU A 184 25.94 -20.76 18.16
N ALA A 185 26.53 -20.52 19.33
CA ALA A 185 27.98 -20.28 19.48
C ALA A 185 28.55 -19.19 18.53
N GLY A 186 27.71 -18.22 18.14
CA GLY A 186 28.07 -17.11 17.24
C GLY A 186 27.97 -17.42 15.76
N GLN A 187 27.42 -18.58 15.39
CA GLN A 187 27.07 -18.94 14.01
C GLN A 187 25.56 -18.82 13.83
N PHE A 188 25.13 -18.32 12.68
CA PHE A 188 23.71 -18.20 12.39
C PHE A 188 23.07 -19.59 12.17
N ASP A 189 21.91 -19.83 12.78
CA ASP A 189 21.11 -21.04 12.60
C ASP A 189 19.72 -20.71 12.03
N MET A 190 19.45 -21.25 10.84
CA MET A 190 18.21 -20.99 10.11
C MET A 190 16.95 -21.47 10.84
N ASN A 191 17.03 -22.57 11.60
CA ASN A 191 15.85 -23.07 12.33
C ASN A 191 15.50 -22.18 13.53
N SER A 192 16.52 -21.71 14.23
CA SER A 192 16.38 -20.76 15.33
C SER A 192 15.85 -19.42 14.84
N TRP A 193 16.35 -18.95 13.68
CA TRP A 193 15.80 -17.76 13.01
C TRP A 193 14.32 -17.92 12.66
N LYS A 194 13.89 -19.07 12.12
CA LYS A 194 12.47 -19.34 11.85
C LYS A 194 11.60 -19.23 13.10
N GLY A 195 12.07 -19.73 14.23
CA GLY A 195 11.36 -19.59 15.52
C GLY A 195 11.32 -18.14 16.02
N TYR A 196 12.42 -17.40 15.87
CA TYR A 196 12.50 -15.98 16.19
C TYR A 196 11.50 -15.15 15.37
N ILE A 197 11.50 -15.30 14.04
CA ILE A 197 10.71 -14.45 13.15
C ILE A 197 9.21 -14.77 13.28
N ASP A 198 8.82 -16.03 13.45
CA ASP A 198 7.41 -16.43 13.69
C ASP A 198 6.85 -15.78 14.96
N THR A 199 7.71 -15.53 15.96
CA THR A 199 7.31 -14.92 17.23
C THR A 199 7.34 -13.40 17.16
N SER A 200 8.40 -12.84 16.57
CA SER A 200 8.72 -11.41 16.67
C SER A 200 8.06 -10.58 15.56
N VAL A 201 7.85 -11.18 14.38
CA VAL A 201 7.16 -10.57 13.23
C VAL A 201 6.20 -11.60 12.59
N PRO A 202 5.07 -11.93 13.26
CA PRO A 202 4.17 -12.99 12.82
C PRO A 202 3.68 -12.79 11.37
N GLY A 203 3.92 -13.77 10.50
CA GLY A 203 3.56 -13.72 9.09
C GLY A 203 4.71 -13.33 8.14
N ALA A 204 5.83 -12.81 8.66
CA ALA A 204 6.97 -12.38 7.82
C ALA A 204 7.85 -13.52 7.30
N LYS A 205 7.82 -14.70 7.94
CA LYS A 205 8.75 -15.81 7.67
C LYS A 205 8.80 -16.21 6.20
N ASP A 206 7.67 -16.59 5.64
CA ASP A 206 7.61 -17.14 4.28
C ASP A 206 7.90 -16.06 3.24
N ILE A 207 7.52 -14.81 3.53
CA ILE A 207 7.82 -13.63 2.72
C ILE A 207 9.35 -13.42 2.63
N CYS A 208 10.04 -13.40 3.78
CA CYS A 208 11.49 -13.20 3.83
C CYS A 208 12.27 -14.36 3.18
N ILE A 209 11.84 -15.61 3.39
CA ILE A 209 12.47 -16.79 2.76
C ILE A 209 12.30 -16.73 1.25
N LYS A 210 11.09 -16.45 0.76
CA LYS A 210 10.81 -16.41 -0.68
C LYS A 210 11.62 -15.31 -1.38
N ASP A 211 11.68 -14.12 -0.78
CA ASP A 211 12.46 -13.01 -1.33
C ASP A 211 13.97 -13.34 -1.36
N MET A 212 14.51 -13.88 -0.26
CA MET A 212 15.89 -14.38 -0.22
C MET A 212 16.14 -15.45 -1.30
N GLU A 213 15.24 -16.42 -1.47
CA GLU A 213 15.39 -17.47 -2.50
C GLU A 213 15.33 -16.92 -3.93
N GLN A 214 14.56 -15.86 -4.17
CA GLN A 214 14.51 -15.18 -5.46
C GLN A 214 15.84 -14.51 -5.80
N SER A 215 16.56 -13.97 -4.79
CA SER A 215 17.89 -13.39 -4.99
C SER A 215 18.91 -14.40 -5.54
N PHE A 216 18.79 -15.70 -5.22
CA PHE A 216 19.69 -16.74 -5.74
C PHE A 216 19.58 -16.91 -7.26
N GLN A 217 18.43 -16.57 -7.86
CA GLN A 217 18.28 -16.57 -9.31
C GLN A 217 19.09 -15.45 -9.98
N ALA A 218 19.54 -14.45 -9.21
CA ALA A 218 20.38 -13.34 -9.64
C ALA A 218 21.89 -13.56 -9.39
N SER A 219 22.34 -14.80 -9.19
CA SER A 219 23.74 -15.19 -8.88
C SER A 219 24.22 -14.91 -7.45
N VAL A 220 23.32 -14.61 -6.51
CA VAL A 220 23.62 -14.52 -5.08
C VAL A 220 23.85 -15.93 -4.50
N VAL A 221 24.85 -16.10 -3.64
CA VAL A 221 25.21 -17.36 -2.97
C VAL A 221 25.06 -17.19 -1.46
N TRP A 222 24.32 -18.08 -0.80
CA TRP A 222 24.04 -18.00 0.63
C TRP A 222 25.32 -17.86 1.47
N GLU A 223 26.32 -18.72 1.25
CA GLU A 223 27.55 -18.76 2.05
C GLU A 223 28.45 -17.55 1.87
N ASP A 224 28.45 -16.94 0.68
CA ASP A 224 29.39 -15.89 0.30
C ASP A 224 28.79 -14.48 0.44
N ASP A 225 27.48 -14.34 0.17
CA ASP A 225 26.82 -13.04 0.06
C ASP A 225 25.86 -12.75 1.22
N ILE A 226 25.13 -13.75 1.73
CA ILE A 226 24.08 -13.53 2.74
C ILE A 226 24.58 -13.84 4.15
N LEU A 227 25.10 -15.05 4.37
CA LEU A 227 25.54 -15.52 5.68
C LEU A 227 26.56 -14.60 6.35
N PRO A 228 27.57 -14.04 5.65
CA PRO A 228 28.53 -13.13 6.29
C PRO A 228 27.89 -11.84 6.80
N VAL A 229 26.87 -11.32 6.10
CA VAL A 229 26.13 -10.11 6.46
C VAL A 229 25.25 -10.38 7.68
N VAL A 230 24.51 -11.49 7.68
CA VAL A 230 23.69 -11.89 8.83
C VAL A 230 24.55 -12.14 10.07
N GLU A 231 25.68 -12.85 9.92
CA GLU A 231 26.61 -13.10 11.04
C GLU A 231 27.32 -11.83 11.55
N ARG A 232 27.35 -10.75 10.76
CA ARG A 232 27.90 -9.47 11.22
C ARG A 232 27.11 -8.91 12.39
N VAL A 233 25.80 -9.15 12.47
CA VAL A 233 24.95 -8.71 13.59
C VAL A 233 25.46 -9.25 14.92
N TRP A 234 25.92 -10.51 14.96
CA TRP A 234 26.53 -11.10 16.14
C TRP A 234 27.95 -10.58 16.41
N LYS A 235 28.76 -10.42 15.35
CA LYS A 235 30.18 -10.05 15.46
C LYS A 235 30.37 -8.58 15.85
N ASP A 236 29.55 -7.68 15.32
CA ASP A 236 29.65 -6.23 15.51
C ASP A 236 28.54 -5.69 16.43
N THR A 237 28.63 -6.08 17.70
CA THR A 237 27.66 -5.66 18.73
C THR A 237 27.63 -4.14 18.95
N ALA A 238 28.68 -3.40 18.55
CA ALA A 238 28.73 -1.96 18.69
C ALA A 238 27.88 -1.28 17.61
N ALA A 239 28.07 -1.65 16.34
CA ALA A 239 27.24 -1.15 15.24
C ALA A 239 25.77 -1.53 15.42
N CYS A 240 25.50 -2.77 15.83
CA CYS A 240 24.14 -3.25 16.12
C CYS A 240 23.43 -2.38 17.19
N LYS A 241 24.10 -2.11 18.32
CA LYS A 241 23.55 -1.22 19.36
C LYS A 241 23.41 0.22 18.91
N HIS A 242 24.25 0.68 17.98
CA HIS A 242 24.14 2.01 17.41
C HIS A 242 22.89 2.11 16.54
N ALA A 243 22.69 1.18 15.60
CA ALA A 243 21.50 1.11 14.75
C ALA A 243 20.20 1.05 15.57
N ILE A 244 20.12 0.17 16.59
CA ILE A 244 18.95 0.07 17.47
C ILE A 244 18.67 1.41 18.18
N ARG A 245 19.71 2.08 18.68
CA ARG A 245 19.53 3.38 19.34
C ARG A 245 19.03 4.44 18.37
N SER A 246 19.63 4.53 17.18
CA SER A 246 19.22 5.47 16.14
C SER A 246 17.77 5.22 15.73
N PHE A 247 17.35 3.96 15.59
CA PHE A 247 15.94 3.60 15.34
C PHE A 247 15.01 4.18 16.41
N HIS A 248 15.29 3.95 17.70
CA HIS A 248 14.47 4.50 18.79
C HIS A 248 14.42 6.03 18.79
N GLN A 249 15.55 6.69 18.54
CA GLN A 249 15.63 8.16 18.53
C GLN A 249 14.89 8.78 17.33
N VAL A 250 15.00 8.18 16.15
CA VAL A 250 14.37 8.66 14.92
C VAL A 250 12.85 8.47 14.97
N THR A 251 12.42 7.33 15.49
CA THR A 251 11.00 6.97 15.56
C THR A 251 10.25 7.67 16.70
N GLU A 252 10.97 8.22 17.69
CA GLU A 252 10.37 9.03 18.74
C GLU A 252 9.67 10.28 18.16
N GLY A 253 8.35 10.36 18.36
CA GLY A 253 7.53 11.46 17.85
C GLY A 253 7.38 11.50 16.33
N LEU A 254 7.76 10.44 15.61
CA LEU A 254 7.70 10.40 14.14
C LEU A 254 6.27 10.58 13.61
N ASN A 255 5.29 9.94 14.25
CA ASN A 255 3.88 10.10 13.93
C ASN A 255 3.42 11.57 14.02
N ASP A 256 3.87 12.29 15.06
CA ASP A 256 3.53 13.69 15.26
C ASP A 256 4.21 14.57 14.19
N LYS A 257 5.47 14.30 13.83
CA LYS A 257 6.16 15.03 12.74
C LYS A 257 5.44 14.90 11.40
N ILE A 258 5.00 13.69 11.04
CA ILE A 258 4.24 13.44 9.81
C ILE A 258 2.91 14.19 9.87
N ASN A 259 2.17 14.04 10.98
CA ASN A 259 0.88 14.70 11.16
C ASN A 259 0.98 16.23 11.16
N ASP A 260 2.01 16.80 11.78
CA ASP A 260 2.25 18.25 11.80
C ASP A 260 2.56 18.78 10.39
N ARG A 261 3.22 17.98 9.54
CA ARG A 261 3.53 18.38 8.16
C ARG A 261 2.33 18.24 7.21
N PHE A 262 1.63 17.12 7.28
CA PHE A 262 0.63 16.72 6.29
C PHE A 262 -0.82 16.80 6.80
N GLY A 263 -1.03 17.12 8.08
CA GLY A 263 -2.35 17.15 8.71
C GLY A 263 -2.98 15.76 8.92
N ARG A 264 -2.25 14.69 8.59
CA ARG A 264 -2.61 13.29 8.73
C ARG A 264 -1.34 12.43 8.85
N THR A 265 -1.48 11.23 9.39
CA THR A 265 -0.40 10.24 9.51
C THR A 265 -0.65 9.02 8.63
N VAL A 266 0.26 8.04 8.62
CA VAL A 266 0.09 6.76 7.91
C VAL A 266 -0.40 5.66 8.83
N ASP A 267 -1.09 4.68 8.24
CA ASP A 267 -1.52 3.47 8.94
C ASP A 267 -0.59 2.30 8.63
N ALA A 268 0.45 2.08 9.43
CA ALA A 268 1.43 1.04 9.16
C ALA A 268 2.16 0.56 10.41
N ASP A 269 2.62 -0.68 10.38
CA ASP A 269 3.57 -1.19 11.35
C ASP A 269 5.00 -1.03 10.80
N VAL A 270 5.94 -0.51 11.61
CA VAL A 270 7.36 -0.39 11.27
C VAL A 270 8.16 -1.31 12.19
N TYR A 271 8.76 -2.36 11.63
CA TYR A 271 9.59 -3.31 12.37
C TYR A 271 11.07 -3.09 12.11
N LEU A 272 11.87 -2.98 13.18
CA LEU A 272 13.30 -3.26 13.11
C LEU A 272 13.53 -4.73 13.47
N TYR A 273 14.05 -5.53 12.54
CA TYR A 273 14.15 -6.99 12.71
C TYR A 273 15.46 -7.55 12.13
N LEU A 274 15.75 -8.81 12.44
CA LEU A 274 16.80 -9.59 11.77
C LEU A 274 16.24 -10.31 10.55
N GLY A 275 16.55 -9.82 9.36
CA GLY A 275 16.16 -10.41 8.09
C GLY A 275 17.19 -11.39 7.53
N LEU A 276 17.02 -11.71 6.25
CA LEU A 276 17.91 -12.59 5.47
C LEU A 276 18.52 -11.83 4.28
N CYS A 277 18.94 -10.58 4.51
CA CYS A 277 19.43 -9.67 3.48
C CYS A 277 18.39 -9.24 2.44
N ASN A 278 17.11 -9.22 2.81
CA ASN A 278 16.00 -8.84 1.94
C ASN A 278 16.08 -7.37 1.50
N GLY A 279 16.46 -6.48 2.41
CA GLY A 279 16.58 -5.05 2.17
C GLY A 279 16.87 -4.29 3.47
N ALA A 280 17.44 -3.09 3.38
CA ALA A 280 17.59 -2.22 4.55
C ALA A 280 16.24 -1.67 5.02
N GLY A 281 15.35 -1.38 4.06
CA GLY A 281 13.96 -0.99 4.25
C GLY A 281 13.15 -1.44 3.05
N TRP A 282 11.89 -1.82 3.29
CA TRP A 282 10.91 -2.13 2.25
C TRP A 282 9.49 -2.18 2.83
N VAL A 283 8.50 -1.92 1.96
CA VAL A 283 7.07 -1.98 2.28
C VAL A 283 6.45 -3.27 1.75
N THR A 284 5.65 -3.95 2.56
CA THR A 284 4.88 -5.14 2.17
C THR A 284 3.55 -5.23 2.93
N ASP A 285 2.72 -6.22 2.59
CA ASP A 285 1.53 -6.57 3.37
C ASP A 285 1.80 -7.80 4.23
N ILE A 286 1.48 -7.71 5.52
CA ILE A 286 1.51 -8.85 6.44
C ILE A 286 0.14 -8.97 7.10
N ASN A 287 -0.58 -10.04 6.76
CA ASN A 287 -1.92 -10.32 7.29
C ASN A 287 -2.93 -9.18 7.08
N GLY A 288 -2.87 -8.49 5.94
CA GLY A 288 -3.76 -7.36 5.63
C GLY A 288 -3.36 -6.03 6.25
N LYS A 289 -2.16 -5.94 6.87
CA LYS A 289 -1.59 -4.71 7.40
C LYS A 289 -0.38 -4.29 6.58
N THR A 290 -0.39 -3.04 6.10
CA THR A 290 0.79 -2.42 5.50
C THR A 290 1.92 -2.36 6.53
N THR A 291 3.06 -2.95 6.18
CA THR A 291 4.18 -3.14 7.09
C THR A 291 5.48 -2.69 6.43
N VAL A 292 6.23 -1.83 7.11
CA VAL A 292 7.61 -1.47 6.78
C VAL A 292 8.55 -2.40 7.54
N LEU A 293 9.41 -3.10 6.82
CA LEU A 293 10.39 -4.03 7.37
C LEU A 293 11.81 -3.46 7.23
N LEU A 294 12.50 -3.27 8.35
CA LEU A 294 13.86 -2.73 8.40
C LEU A 294 14.85 -3.82 8.82
N GLY A 295 15.61 -4.35 7.87
CA GLY A 295 16.58 -5.43 8.09
C GLY A 295 17.86 -4.90 8.74
N ILE A 296 18.08 -5.21 10.02
CA ILE A 296 19.25 -4.71 10.77
C ILE A 296 20.57 -5.18 10.18
N GLU A 297 20.62 -6.37 9.58
CA GLU A 297 21.79 -6.92 8.91
C GLU A 297 22.20 -6.08 7.69
N LYS A 298 21.23 -5.61 6.90
CA LYS A 298 21.46 -4.75 5.74
C LYS A 298 21.82 -3.33 6.15
N ILE A 299 21.19 -2.80 7.20
CA ILE A 299 21.57 -1.50 7.78
C ILE A 299 23.03 -1.51 8.23
N LEU A 300 23.49 -2.61 8.84
CA LEU A 300 24.89 -2.78 9.22
C LEU A 300 25.79 -2.89 7.99
N GLU A 301 25.40 -3.68 6.99
CA GLU A 301 26.14 -3.83 5.73
C GLU A 301 26.45 -2.48 5.07
N LEU A 302 25.44 -1.62 4.95
CA LEU A 302 25.50 -0.32 4.28
C LEU A 302 26.10 0.80 5.16
N ASP A 303 26.43 0.50 6.41
CA ASP A 303 26.90 1.48 7.40
C ASP A 303 25.90 2.64 7.60
N TRP A 304 24.61 2.29 7.69
CA TRP A 304 23.49 3.22 7.89
C TRP A 304 23.03 3.25 9.35
N CYS A 305 23.97 3.08 10.28
CA CYS A 305 23.67 2.91 11.70
C CYS A 305 23.41 4.23 12.44
N ASP A 306 23.76 5.37 11.86
CA ASP A 306 23.58 6.69 12.47
C ASP A 306 22.15 7.25 12.29
N GLU A 307 21.82 8.28 13.08
CA GLU A 307 20.48 8.88 13.09
C GLU A 307 20.09 9.52 11.74
N ASP A 308 21.05 10.03 10.97
CA ASP A 308 20.77 10.68 9.69
C ASP A 308 20.40 9.64 8.62
N SER A 309 21.24 8.60 8.47
CA SER A 309 20.95 7.48 7.57
C SER A 309 19.63 6.77 7.95
N MET A 310 19.36 6.61 9.25
CA MET A 310 18.12 6.00 9.74
C MET A 310 16.88 6.88 9.50
N ASN A 311 17.00 8.22 9.61
CA ASN A 311 15.92 9.13 9.25
C ASN A 311 15.56 8.99 7.77
N GLY A 312 16.56 9.10 6.88
CA GLY A 312 16.37 8.93 5.44
C GLY A 312 15.65 7.62 5.14
N LEU A 313 16.19 6.50 5.64
CA LEU A 313 15.61 5.17 5.42
C LEU A 313 14.15 5.06 5.87
N ILE A 314 13.84 5.36 7.13
CA ILE A 314 12.48 5.13 7.67
C ILE A 314 11.47 6.06 7.00
N ILE A 315 11.80 7.34 6.86
CA ILE A 315 10.85 8.32 6.34
C ILE A 315 10.62 8.10 4.84
N HIS A 316 11.65 7.69 4.09
CA HIS A 316 11.52 7.29 2.69
C HIS A 316 10.48 6.17 2.51
N GLU A 317 10.61 5.07 3.25
CA GLU A 317 9.67 3.95 3.19
C GLU A 317 8.24 4.39 3.58
N LEU A 318 8.11 5.25 4.59
CA LEU A 318 6.82 5.83 4.96
C LEU A 318 6.26 6.77 3.88
N GLY A 319 7.09 7.36 3.04
CA GLY A 319 6.67 8.09 1.84
C GLY A 319 5.96 7.21 0.82
N HIS A 320 6.44 5.98 0.61
CA HIS A 320 5.74 4.98 -0.21
C HIS A 320 4.42 4.55 0.43
N VAL A 321 4.39 4.33 1.75
CA VAL A 321 3.14 4.04 2.49
C VAL A 321 2.15 5.19 2.36
N TYR A 322 2.59 6.43 2.54
CA TYR A 322 1.73 7.61 2.42
C TYR A 322 1.13 7.71 1.01
N HIS A 323 1.96 7.50 -0.02
CA HIS A 323 1.49 7.50 -1.41
C HIS A 323 0.49 6.36 -1.67
N SER A 324 0.72 5.15 -1.15
CA SER A 324 -0.22 4.03 -1.34
C SER A 324 -1.58 4.25 -0.67
N GLN A 325 -1.61 4.95 0.46
CA GLN A 325 -2.83 5.20 1.24
C GLN A 325 -3.62 6.41 0.76
N TYR A 326 -2.93 7.43 0.26
CA TYR A 326 -3.54 8.73 -0.02
C TYR A 326 -3.45 9.19 -1.48
N GLY A 327 -2.72 8.46 -2.32
CA GLY A 327 -2.61 8.72 -3.76
C GLY A 327 -2.98 7.50 -4.61
N ASP A 328 -2.47 7.48 -5.84
CA ASP A 328 -2.69 6.43 -6.84
C ASP A 328 -1.39 5.69 -7.16
N LEU A 329 -0.75 5.10 -6.13
CA LEU A 329 0.54 4.42 -6.28
C LEU A 329 0.48 3.22 -7.24
N TYR A 330 -0.68 2.57 -7.36
CA TYR A 330 -0.84 1.34 -8.14
C TYR A 330 -1.39 1.58 -9.55
N SER A 331 -1.34 2.83 -10.02
CA SER A 331 -1.70 3.20 -11.40
C SER A 331 -0.88 2.37 -12.40
N GLU A 332 -1.52 1.42 -13.10
CA GLU A 332 -0.80 0.44 -13.92
C GLU A 332 -0.10 1.07 -15.16
N PRO A 333 1.23 0.95 -15.28
CA PRO A 333 1.94 1.40 -16.49
C PRO A 333 1.57 0.54 -17.70
N LYS A 334 1.21 1.16 -18.82
CA LYS A 334 0.81 0.47 -20.07
C LYS A 334 2.01 0.11 -20.97
N SER A 335 3.23 0.50 -20.59
CA SER A 335 4.45 0.26 -21.36
C SER A 335 5.71 0.28 -20.49
N GLN A 336 6.82 -0.28 -21.00
CA GLN A 336 8.14 -0.22 -20.33
C GLN A 336 8.60 1.21 -20.06
N VAL A 337 8.32 2.13 -20.98
CA VAL A 337 8.65 3.56 -20.82
C VAL A 337 7.86 4.15 -19.65
N GLN A 338 6.54 3.92 -19.62
CA GLN A 338 5.71 4.39 -18.52
C GLN A 338 6.14 3.77 -17.19
N ARG A 339 6.62 2.52 -17.18
CA ARG A 339 7.11 1.87 -15.95
C ARG A 339 8.28 2.61 -15.31
N PHE A 340 9.25 3.05 -16.09
CA PHE A 340 10.40 3.80 -15.56
C PHE A 340 10.08 5.26 -15.24
N VAL A 341 9.15 5.89 -15.98
CA VAL A 341 8.62 7.21 -15.61
C VAL A 341 7.82 7.12 -14.31
N HIS A 342 7.05 6.04 -14.12
CA HIS A 342 6.35 5.77 -12.88
C HIS A 342 7.34 5.56 -11.73
N GLN A 343 8.40 4.78 -11.91
CA GLN A 343 9.46 4.64 -10.90
C GLN A 343 10.09 6.00 -10.55
N LEU A 344 10.48 6.81 -11.55
CA LEU A 344 11.00 8.16 -11.31
C LEU A 344 10.04 9.01 -10.47
N PHE A 345 8.74 8.91 -10.74
CA PHE A 345 7.69 9.59 -10.00
C PHE A 345 7.56 9.07 -8.57
N THR A 346 7.45 7.75 -8.36
CA THR A 346 7.23 7.17 -7.04
C THR A 346 8.42 7.35 -6.11
N GLU A 347 9.65 7.19 -6.61
CA GLU A 347 10.88 7.47 -5.85
C GLU A 347 11.00 8.98 -5.54
N GLY A 348 10.65 9.83 -6.51
CA GLY A 348 10.61 11.28 -6.29
C GLY A 348 9.60 11.69 -5.22
N VAL A 349 8.42 11.06 -5.19
CA VAL A 349 7.38 11.29 -4.17
C VAL A 349 7.89 10.91 -2.79
N ALA A 350 8.53 9.74 -2.64
CA ALA A 350 9.09 9.30 -1.37
C ALA A 350 10.20 10.22 -0.87
N MET A 351 11.11 10.64 -1.75
CA MET A 351 12.18 11.59 -1.40
C MET A 351 11.66 12.98 -1.05
N VAL A 352 10.64 13.48 -1.76
CA VAL A 352 10.02 14.76 -1.39
C VAL A 352 9.28 14.62 -0.05
N PHE A 353 8.53 13.54 0.17
CA PHE A 353 7.91 13.28 1.47
C PHE A 353 8.95 13.32 2.61
N GLU A 354 10.09 12.65 2.43
CA GLU A 354 11.25 12.70 3.34
C GLU A 354 11.70 14.13 3.64
N GLN A 355 11.98 14.93 2.62
CA GLN A 355 12.37 16.33 2.76
C GLN A 355 11.33 17.18 3.50
N GLU A 356 10.04 16.95 3.23
CA GLU A 356 8.93 17.69 3.82
C GLU A 356 8.78 17.37 5.32
N VAL A 357 8.89 16.09 5.72
CA VAL A 357 8.85 15.67 7.13
C VAL A 357 10.05 16.21 7.91
N LEU A 358 11.24 16.21 7.29
CA LEU A 358 12.45 16.74 7.92
C LEU A 358 12.50 18.28 7.93
N GLY A 359 11.69 18.93 7.10
CA GLY A 359 11.67 20.39 6.98
C GLY A 359 12.89 20.97 6.25
N ASP A 360 13.56 20.15 5.43
CA ASP A 360 14.73 20.55 4.65
C ASP A 360 14.60 20.07 3.19
N HIS A 361 14.29 21.00 2.29
CA HIS A 361 14.12 20.71 0.86
C HIS A 361 15.44 20.38 0.15
N GLU A 362 16.57 20.67 0.80
CA GLU A 362 17.90 20.43 0.25
C GLU A 362 18.48 19.10 0.72
N TYR A 363 17.74 18.36 1.56
CA TYR A 363 18.15 17.09 2.14
C TYR A 363 18.15 15.95 1.11
N PHE A 364 19.24 15.19 1.13
CA PHE A 364 19.39 13.92 0.43
C PHE A 364 20.28 13.03 1.29
N HIS A 365 19.76 11.95 1.85
CA HIS A 365 20.58 11.01 2.63
C HIS A 365 21.70 10.36 1.79
N GLN A 366 21.57 10.37 0.45
CA GLN A 366 22.60 9.94 -0.49
C GLN A 366 23.75 10.96 -0.65
N ASP A 367 23.67 12.18 -0.09
CA ASP A 367 24.69 13.22 -0.26
C ASP A 367 25.98 12.94 0.51
N ARG A 368 26.73 11.96 0.02
CA ARG A 368 28.06 11.60 0.50
C ARG A 368 29.08 12.03 -0.55
N ALA A 369 30.16 12.66 -0.09
CA ALA A 369 31.26 13.13 -0.94
C ALA A 369 30.84 14.10 -2.08
N GLY A 370 29.80 14.91 -1.86
CA GLY A 370 29.35 15.94 -2.81
C GLY A 370 28.49 15.38 -3.94
N TRP A 371 27.87 14.21 -3.74
CA TRP A 371 26.96 13.56 -4.68
C TRP A 371 25.86 14.51 -5.15
N LYS A 372 25.23 15.26 -4.24
CA LYS A 372 24.15 16.18 -4.59
C LYS A 372 24.64 17.29 -5.52
N LYS A 373 25.75 17.93 -5.14
CA LYS A 373 26.38 18.97 -5.97
C LYS A 373 26.71 18.45 -7.37
N TRP A 374 27.21 17.21 -7.46
CA TRP A 374 27.49 16.61 -8.76
C TRP A 374 26.21 16.42 -9.59
N CYS A 375 25.12 15.97 -8.97
CA CYS A 375 23.81 15.85 -9.62
C CYS A 375 23.28 17.22 -10.10
N GLU A 376 23.43 18.28 -9.31
CA GLU A 376 23.09 19.65 -9.69
C GLU A 376 23.91 20.12 -10.90
N ASP A 377 25.24 19.98 -10.83
CA ASP A 377 26.16 20.39 -11.90
C ASP A 377 25.94 19.58 -13.20
N ASN A 378 25.27 18.42 -13.14
CA ASN A 378 24.97 17.54 -14.28
C ASN A 378 23.46 17.36 -14.58
N HIS A 379 22.58 18.22 -14.02
CA HIS A 379 21.13 18.04 -14.10
C HIS A 379 20.62 17.82 -15.53
N ASP A 380 20.93 18.73 -16.47
CA ASP A 380 20.48 18.64 -17.86
C ASP A 380 20.96 17.36 -18.56
N ARG A 381 22.18 16.91 -18.22
CA ARG A 381 22.76 15.69 -18.77
C ARG A 381 22.06 14.44 -18.23
N LEU A 382 21.79 14.40 -16.93
CA LEU A 382 21.04 13.30 -16.30
C LEU A 382 19.65 13.20 -16.91
N LYS A 383 18.93 14.32 -16.95
CA LYS A 383 17.59 14.43 -17.54
C LYS A 383 17.55 13.96 -19.00
N LYS A 384 18.45 14.47 -19.83
CA LYS A 384 18.58 14.04 -21.23
C LYS A 384 18.91 12.55 -21.36
N SER A 385 19.88 12.06 -20.59
CA SER A 385 20.32 10.67 -20.65
C SER A 385 19.21 9.70 -20.24
N PHE A 386 18.45 10.04 -19.19
CA PHE A 386 17.30 9.25 -18.74
C PHE A 386 16.27 9.11 -19.87
N ALA A 387 15.93 10.21 -20.54
CA ALA A 387 14.98 10.20 -21.64
C ALA A 387 15.47 9.44 -22.89
N GLU A 388 16.78 9.51 -23.19
CA GLU A 388 17.37 8.73 -24.29
C GLU A 388 17.44 7.22 -23.97
N ASP A 389 17.54 6.85 -22.68
CA ASP A 389 17.60 5.47 -22.24
C ASP A 389 16.21 4.80 -22.14
N LEU A 390 15.16 5.56 -21.79
CA LEU A 390 13.79 5.06 -21.60
C LEU A 390 13.29 4.01 -22.62
N PRO A 391 13.47 4.18 -23.95
CA PRO A 391 12.91 3.23 -24.93
C PRO A 391 13.59 1.86 -24.95
N LYS A 392 14.79 1.75 -24.41
CA LYS A 392 15.63 0.53 -24.44
C LYS A 392 15.97 -0.01 -23.04
N MET A 393 15.71 0.79 -22.00
CA MET A 393 16.03 0.45 -20.61
C MET A 393 15.24 -0.78 -20.15
N THR A 394 15.89 -1.62 -19.37
CA THR A 394 15.38 -2.82 -18.72
C THR A 394 15.73 -2.78 -17.24
N ILE A 395 15.12 -3.65 -16.43
CA ILE A 395 15.40 -3.73 -14.99
C ILE A 395 16.90 -4.03 -14.75
N ASP A 396 17.49 -4.85 -15.63
CA ASP A 396 18.86 -5.33 -15.49
C ASP A 396 19.93 -4.33 -15.99
N ASP A 397 19.57 -3.40 -16.88
CA ASP A 397 20.52 -2.46 -17.50
C ASP A 397 20.31 -0.98 -17.13
N GLN A 398 19.25 -0.68 -16.36
CA GLN A 398 19.02 0.67 -15.86
C GLN A 398 20.18 1.11 -14.95
N ARG A 399 20.47 2.41 -14.96
CA ARG A 399 21.66 2.97 -14.30
C ARG A 399 21.36 4.10 -13.30
N TYR A 400 20.10 4.21 -12.86
CA TYR A 400 19.58 5.37 -12.14
C TYR A 400 19.16 5.09 -10.69
N PHE A 401 18.57 3.92 -10.40
CA PHE A 401 18.01 3.60 -9.07
C PHE A 401 18.71 2.39 -8.44
N GLY A 402 19.16 2.52 -7.19
CA GLY A 402 19.75 1.43 -6.41
C GLY A 402 21.26 1.57 -6.20
N ASP A 403 21.77 0.90 -5.17
CA ASP A 403 23.19 0.91 -4.81
C ASP A 403 24.08 0.06 -5.75
N TRP A 404 23.47 -0.82 -6.54
CA TRP A 404 24.14 -1.66 -7.53
C TRP A 404 24.33 -1.00 -8.90
N VAL A 405 23.71 0.16 -9.15
CA VAL A 405 23.79 0.82 -10.45
C VAL A 405 24.90 1.86 -10.53
N ASN A 406 25.20 2.37 -11.73
CA ASN A 406 26.23 3.38 -11.89
C ASN A 406 25.96 4.32 -13.08
N PHE A 407 25.75 5.60 -12.78
CA PHE A 407 25.78 6.68 -13.76
C PHE A 407 27.06 7.49 -13.59
N ASP A 408 28.04 7.27 -14.46
CA ASP A 408 29.31 8.01 -14.49
C ASP A 408 30.03 8.07 -13.12
N GLY A 409 30.05 6.95 -12.41
CA GLY A 409 30.69 6.82 -11.10
C GLY A 409 29.76 7.11 -9.91
N HIS A 410 28.49 7.45 -10.13
CA HIS A 410 27.53 7.82 -9.08
C HIS A 410 26.32 6.88 -9.09
N ILE A 411 25.97 6.37 -7.91
CA ILE A 411 24.78 5.55 -7.68
C ILE A 411 23.56 6.46 -7.44
N ASP A 412 22.35 5.91 -7.45
CA ASP A 412 21.11 6.57 -6.97
C ASP A 412 20.74 7.92 -7.63
N THR A 413 21.34 8.27 -8.77
CA THR A 413 21.08 9.55 -9.46
C THR A 413 19.63 9.75 -9.90
N GLY A 414 18.85 8.66 -10.01
CA GLY A 414 17.42 8.67 -10.28
C GLY A 414 16.60 9.31 -9.15
N TYR A 415 17.02 9.17 -7.89
CA TYR A 415 16.34 9.80 -6.75
C TYR A 415 16.42 11.33 -6.81
N TYR A 416 17.60 11.88 -7.16
CA TYR A 416 17.75 13.32 -7.43
C TYR A 416 16.84 13.78 -8.58
N LEU A 417 16.84 13.02 -9.68
CA LEU A 417 16.03 13.35 -10.85
C LEU A 417 14.52 13.31 -10.51
N GLY A 418 14.10 12.34 -9.68
CA GLY A 418 12.74 12.22 -9.17
C GLY A 418 12.33 13.41 -8.31
N VAL A 419 13.16 13.82 -7.35
CA VAL A 419 12.92 15.04 -6.55
C VAL A 419 12.77 16.25 -7.47
N SER A 420 13.66 16.41 -8.44
CA SER A 420 13.58 17.54 -9.37
C SER A 420 12.27 17.55 -10.17
N PHE A 421 11.76 16.37 -10.56
CA PHE A 421 10.48 16.26 -11.24
C PHE A 421 9.31 16.62 -10.32
N ILE A 422 9.26 16.08 -9.11
CA ILE A 422 8.16 16.39 -8.17
C ILE A 422 8.20 17.86 -7.74
N ARG A 423 9.38 18.43 -7.50
CA ARG A 423 9.54 19.86 -7.18
C ARG A 423 9.10 20.77 -8.33
N TYR A 424 9.24 20.33 -9.58
CA TYR A 424 8.65 21.03 -10.72
C TYR A 424 7.12 21.02 -10.64
N LEU A 425 6.48 19.88 -10.39
CA LEU A 425 5.02 19.78 -10.26
C LEU A 425 4.49 20.63 -9.08
N MET A 426 5.25 20.69 -7.99
CA MET A 426 4.89 21.46 -6.79
C MET A 426 4.92 22.98 -6.98
N GLN A 427 5.38 23.50 -8.12
CA GLN A 427 5.34 24.94 -8.41
C GLN A 427 3.90 25.45 -8.52
N ASP A 428 2.99 24.63 -9.06
CA ASP A 428 1.61 25.00 -9.36
C ASP A 428 0.56 24.08 -8.72
N THR A 429 0.97 22.96 -8.10
CA THR A 429 0.07 21.94 -7.54
C THR A 429 0.51 21.51 -6.14
N SER A 430 -0.42 21.18 -5.25
CA SER A 430 -0.07 20.69 -3.92
C SER A 430 0.47 19.25 -3.95
N PHE A 431 1.23 18.85 -2.93
CA PHE A 431 1.79 17.49 -2.83
C PHE A 431 0.69 16.40 -2.85
N ASP A 432 -0.39 16.59 -2.09
CA ASP A 432 -1.50 15.63 -2.01
C ASP A 432 -2.26 15.48 -3.35
N GLU A 433 -2.37 16.55 -4.12
CA GLU A 433 -2.93 16.48 -5.48
C GLU A 433 -1.99 15.75 -6.45
N ILE A 434 -0.67 15.96 -6.32
CA ILE A 434 0.34 15.32 -7.18
C ILE A 434 0.31 13.80 -7.01
N ILE A 435 0.30 13.29 -5.78
CA ILE A 435 0.29 11.84 -5.53
C ILE A 435 -1.00 11.16 -6.03
N SER A 436 -2.04 11.93 -6.35
CA SER A 436 -3.30 11.42 -6.92
C SER A 436 -3.31 11.40 -8.47
N TYR A 437 -2.19 11.70 -9.12
CA TYR A 437 -2.11 11.72 -10.58
C TYR A 437 -2.20 10.31 -11.16
N SER A 438 -3.06 10.14 -12.16
CA SER A 438 -3.08 8.91 -12.95
C SER A 438 -1.81 8.76 -13.78
N MET A 439 -1.48 7.53 -14.17
CA MET A 439 -0.32 7.25 -15.03
C MET A 439 -0.27 8.10 -16.32
N ASP A 440 -1.42 8.34 -16.97
CA ASP A 440 -1.46 9.17 -18.18
C ASP A 440 -1.11 10.65 -17.86
N ARG A 441 -1.58 11.18 -16.71
CA ARG A 441 -1.23 12.52 -16.26
C ARG A 441 0.24 12.62 -15.85
N ILE A 442 0.77 11.64 -15.13
CA ILE A 442 2.20 11.57 -14.76
C ILE A 442 3.06 11.65 -16.02
N TYR A 443 2.71 10.88 -17.07
CA TYR A 443 3.49 10.85 -18.31
C TYR A 443 3.41 12.17 -19.10
N ASP A 444 2.23 12.80 -19.13
CA ASP A 444 2.06 14.11 -19.76
C ASP A 444 2.89 15.19 -19.06
N GLU A 445 2.87 15.23 -17.72
CA GLU A 445 3.66 16.20 -16.96
C GLU A 445 5.16 15.93 -17.05
N TYR A 446 5.58 14.66 -17.04
CA TYR A 446 6.97 14.28 -17.32
C TYR A 446 7.40 14.81 -18.70
N SER A 447 6.56 14.65 -19.72
CA SER A 447 6.84 15.11 -21.08
C SER A 447 6.96 16.64 -21.19
N ARG A 448 6.21 17.40 -20.39
CA ARG A 448 6.33 18.86 -20.29
C ARG A 448 7.60 19.25 -19.55
N TRP A 449 7.84 18.65 -18.40
CA TRP A 449 9.06 18.87 -17.62
C TRP A 449 10.30 18.62 -18.47
N MET A 450 10.31 17.58 -19.30
CA MET A 450 11.42 17.27 -20.21
C MET A 450 11.71 18.34 -21.29
N GLN A 451 10.79 19.27 -21.55
CA GLN A 451 10.94 20.34 -22.54
C GLN A 451 11.45 21.66 -21.96
N GLU A 452 11.43 21.80 -20.64
CA GLU A 452 12.03 22.91 -19.89
C GLU A 452 13.50 22.63 -19.61
#